data_AF-A0A4V1THN6-F1
#
_entry.id   AF-A0A4V1THN6-F1
#
_cell.length_a   1.000
_cell.length_b   1.000
_cell.length_c   1.000
_cell.angle_alpha   90.00
_cell.angle_beta   90.00
_cell.angle_gamma   90.00
#
_symmetry.space_group_name_H-M   'P 1'
#
loop_
_entity.id
_entity.type
_entity.pdbx_description
1 polymer ?
#
loop_
_entity_poly.entity_id
_entity_poly.type
_entity_poly.pdbx_seq_one_letter_code
_entity_poly.pdbx_strand_id
1 'polypeptide(L)'
;MLTERLVEPTALVLFGVGGDLAWRLITPALFDLFADGRLPEKFSLIGFDRADYDDDRLRDRLREGIVQFARRGSRTADIDAFVKQVQYVRGDLKDPAAYRRLVEVLEALDREWEARAQQV
;
A
#
# COMPACT_ATOMS: atom_id res chain seq x y z
N MET A 1 7.78 0.56 31.38
CA MET A 1 7.10 1.41 30.38
C MET A 1 7.76 1.14 29.04
N LEU A 2 7.10 0.38 28.16
CA LEU A 2 7.55 0.25 26.78
C LEU A 2 7.28 1.60 26.13
N THR A 3 8.33 2.31 25.74
CA THR A 3 8.23 3.52 24.95
C THR A 3 7.36 3.19 23.74
N GLU A 4 6.19 3.84 23.61
CA GLU A 4 5.45 3.83 22.36
C GLU A 4 6.41 4.34 21.30
N ARG A 5 6.96 3.41 20.52
CA ARG A 5 7.78 3.77 19.37
C ARG A 5 6.80 4.31 18.35
N LEU A 6 6.56 5.63 18.41
CA LEU A 6 5.81 6.35 17.41
C LEU A 6 6.43 5.99 16.06
N VAL A 7 5.74 5.14 15.30
CA VAL A 7 6.19 4.77 13.97
C VAL A 7 5.82 5.94 13.09
N GLU A 8 6.82 6.50 12.41
CA GLU A 8 6.62 7.64 11.51
C GLU A 8 5.56 7.29 10.45
N PRO A 9 4.76 8.27 9.99
CA PRO A 9 3.87 8.06 8.84
C PRO A 9 4.67 7.46 7.68
N THR A 10 4.18 6.39 7.06
CA THR A 10 4.93 5.66 6.02
C THR A 10 4.14 5.53 4.73
N ALA A 11 4.75 5.95 3.62
CA ALA A 11 4.31 5.63 2.28
C ALA A 11 5.25 4.58 1.68
N LEU A 12 4.75 3.38 1.44
CA LEU A 12 5.51 2.29 0.82
C LEU A 12 5.19 2.22 -0.66
N VAL A 13 6.19 2.40 -1.52
CA VAL A 13 6.02 2.38 -2.98
C VAL A 13 6.40 1.00 -3.51
N LEU A 14 5.40 0.23 -3.95
CA LEU A 14 5.62 -1.10 -4.51
C LEU A 14 5.64 -1.06 -6.04
N PHE A 15 6.84 -1.03 -6.61
CA PHE A 15 7.05 -1.22 -8.04
C PHE A 15 6.74 -2.66 -8.46
N GLY A 16 5.96 -2.83 -9.52
CA GLY A 16 5.47 -4.13 -9.96
C GLY A 16 4.35 -4.69 -9.09
N VAL A 17 3.49 -3.82 -8.52
CA VAL A 17 2.38 -4.20 -7.64
C VAL A 17 1.41 -5.22 -8.27
N GLY A 18 1.31 -5.26 -9.60
CA GLY A 18 0.46 -6.22 -10.30
C GLY A 18 1.05 -7.63 -10.36
N GLY A 19 2.34 -7.78 -10.05
CA GLY A 19 3.10 -9.02 -10.17
C GLY A 19 2.70 -10.10 -9.16
N ASP A 20 3.12 -11.33 -9.45
CA ASP A 20 2.81 -12.51 -8.63
C ASP A 20 3.40 -12.42 -7.21
N LEU A 21 4.62 -11.88 -7.07
CA LEU A 21 5.26 -11.68 -5.76
C LEU A 21 4.46 -10.72 -4.88
N ALA A 22 3.97 -9.63 -5.47
CA ALA A 22 3.14 -8.65 -4.77
C ALA A 22 1.83 -9.27 -4.28
N TRP A 23 1.20 -10.07 -5.15
CA TRP A 23 -0.08 -10.72 -4.88
C TRP A 23 0.00 -11.87 -3.86
N ARG A 24 1.02 -12.73 -3.96
CA ARG A 24 1.13 -13.95 -3.13
C ARG A 24 1.84 -13.77 -1.80
N LEU A 25 2.77 -12.81 -1.71
CA LEU A 25 3.67 -12.71 -0.56
C LEU A 25 3.65 -11.32 0.08
N ILE A 26 3.91 -10.26 -0.70
CA ILE A 26 4.10 -8.92 -0.11
C ILE A 26 2.79 -8.38 0.46
N THR A 27 1.72 -8.35 -0.34
CA THR A 27 0.44 -7.80 0.12
C THR A 27 -0.18 -8.60 1.27
N PRO A 28 -0.20 -9.95 1.23
CA PRO A 28 -0.66 -10.75 2.37
C PRO A 28 0.15 -10.50 3.65
N ALA A 29 1.47 -10.35 3.54
CA ALA A 29 2.31 -10.05 4.70
C ALA A 29 2.07 -8.63 5.26
N LEU A 30 1.86 -7.63 4.40
CA LEU A 30 1.48 -6.29 4.83
C LEU A 30 0.10 -6.28 5.51
N PHE A 31 -0.86 -7.05 4.99
CA PHE A 31 -2.15 -7.22 5.63
C PHE A 31 -2.03 -7.89 7.01
N ASP A 32 -1.23 -8.95 7.15
CA ASP A 32 -0.99 -9.58 8.46
C ASP A 32 -0.41 -8.57 9.47
N LEU A 33 0.51 -7.70 9.04
CA LEU A 33 1.04 -6.61 9.89
C LEU A 33 -0.01 -5.55 10.23
N PHE A 34 -0.86 -5.19 9.27
CA PHE A 34 -1.96 -4.24 9.48
C PHE A 34 -2.96 -4.79 10.51
N ALA A 35 -3.39 -6.05 10.35
CA ALA A 35 -4.31 -6.72 11.25
C ALA A 35 -3.73 -6.91 12.66
N ASP A 36 -2.41 -6.97 12.79
CA ASP A 36 -1.70 -7.00 14.08
C ASP A 36 -1.55 -5.62 14.74
N GLY A 37 -1.97 -4.53 14.08
CA GLY A 37 -1.71 -3.17 14.55
C GLY A 37 -0.22 -2.82 14.55
N ARG A 38 0.56 -3.41 13.65
CA ARG A 38 2.03 -3.26 13.57
C ARG A 38 2.49 -2.34 12.45
N LEU A 39 1.58 -1.85 11.61
CA LEU A 39 1.84 -0.74 10.69
C LEU A 39 1.65 0.59 11.42
N PRO A 40 2.27 1.68 10.94
CA PRO A 40 1.95 3.02 11.44
C PRO A 40 0.46 3.32 11.29
N GLU A 41 -0.08 4.17 12.17
CA GLU A 41 -1.46 4.65 12.06
C GLU A 41 -1.70 5.36 10.72
N LYS A 42 -0.70 6.11 10.25
CA LYS A 42 -0.68 6.74 8.92
C LYS A 42 0.19 5.90 7.99
N PHE A 43 -0.45 5.01 7.25
CA PHE A 43 0.21 4.11 6.31
C PHE A 43 -0.49 4.16 4.95
N SER A 44 0.28 4.17 3.86
CA SER A 44 -0.25 3.97 2.51
C SER A 44 0.66 3.05 1.71
N LEU A 45 0.03 2.15 0.95
CA LEU A 45 0.68 1.32 -0.07
C LEU A 45 0.43 1.95 -1.44
N ILE A 46 1.46 2.51 -2.06
CA ILE A 46 1.38 3.10 -3.40
C ILE A 46 1.88 2.06 -4.39
N GLY A 47 0.97 1.46 -5.13
CA GLY A 47 1.31 0.55 -6.21
C GLY A 47 1.79 1.30 -7.44
N PHE A 48 2.91 0.88 -8.03
CA PHE A 48 3.41 1.43 -9.30
C PHE A 48 3.58 0.30 -10.32
N ASP A 49 2.88 0.35 -11.44
CA ASP A 49 3.00 -0.66 -12.51
C ASP A 49 2.58 -0.07 -13.87
N ARG A 50 2.90 -0.78 -14.96
CA ARG A 50 2.51 -0.44 -16.33
C ARG A 50 1.11 -0.92 -16.68
N ALA A 51 0.58 -1.87 -15.91
CA ALA A 51 -0.72 -2.48 -16.13
C ALA A 51 -1.85 -1.42 -16.13
N ASP A 52 -2.90 -1.68 -16.91
CA ASP A 52 -4.06 -0.79 -16.99
C ASP A 52 -5.05 -1.09 -15.86
N TYR A 53 -4.64 -0.72 -14.65
CA TYR A 53 -5.48 -0.73 -13.46
C TYR A 53 -5.96 0.69 -13.12
N ASP A 54 -7.13 0.76 -12.53
CA ASP A 54 -7.52 1.82 -11.62
C ASP A 54 -7.33 1.31 -10.18
N ASP A 55 -7.52 2.20 -9.21
CA ASP A 55 -7.40 1.85 -7.79
C ASP A 55 -8.29 0.66 -7.41
N ASP A 56 -9.53 0.61 -7.90
CA ASP A 56 -10.51 -0.41 -7.52
C ASP A 56 -10.12 -1.79 -8.04
N ARG A 57 -9.69 -1.90 -9.31
CA ARG A 57 -9.18 -3.15 -9.89
C ARG A 57 -7.95 -3.66 -9.15
N LEU A 58 -7.04 -2.75 -8.78
CA LEU A 58 -5.87 -3.13 -8.00
C LEU A 58 -6.32 -3.66 -6.62
N ARG A 59 -7.18 -2.92 -5.92
CA ARG A 59 -7.68 -3.30 -4.59
C ARG A 59 -8.38 -4.65 -4.61
N ASP A 60 -9.19 -4.94 -5.63
CA ASP A 60 -9.87 -6.23 -5.75
C ASP A 60 -8.89 -7.37 -5.97
N ARG A 61 -7.90 -7.20 -6.84
CA ARG A 61 -6.80 -8.17 -7.01
C ARG A 61 -6.05 -8.40 -5.70
N LEU A 62 -5.77 -7.35 -4.96
CA LEU A 62 -5.08 -7.44 -3.66
C LEU A 62 -5.96 -8.12 -2.60
N ARG A 63 -7.27 -7.86 -2.58
CA ARG A 63 -8.23 -8.61 -1.72
C ARG A 63 -8.15 -10.10 -1.99
N GLU A 64 -8.20 -10.52 -3.25
CA GLU A 64 -8.10 -11.94 -3.62
C GLU A 64 -6.82 -12.57 -3.08
N GLY A 65 -5.68 -11.88 -3.22
CA GLY A 65 -4.39 -12.34 -2.72
C GLY A 65 -4.39 -12.47 -1.19
N ILE A 66 -4.94 -11.49 -0.49
CA ILE A 66 -5.07 -11.52 0.98
C ILE A 66 -5.94 -12.70 1.42
N VAL A 67 -7.11 -12.89 0.81
CA VAL A 67 -8.02 -14.01 1.14
C VAL A 67 -7.34 -15.36 0.93
N GLN A 68 -6.51 -15.49 -0.12
CA GLN A 68 -5.89 -16.76 -0.48
C GLN A 68 -4.61 -17.08 0.31
N PHE A 69 -3.81 -16.07 0.68
CA PHE A 69 -2.45 -16.29 1.16
C PHE A 69 -2.11 -15.67 2.52
N ALA A 70 -2.98 -14.82 3.09
CA ALA A 70 -2.74 -14.27 4.43
C ALA A 70 -2.80 -15.38 5.48
N ARG A 71 -1.97 -15.27 6.52
CA ARG A 71 -1.88 -16.30 7.56
C ARG A 71 -3.00 -16.17 8.58
N ARG A 72 -3.45 -14.93 8.84
CA ARG A 72 -4.62 -14.71 9.70
C ARG A 72 -5.90 -15.02 8.94
N GLY A 73 -6.86 -15.60 9.66
CA GLY A 73 -8.26 -15.60 9.22
C GLY A 73 -8.70 -14.15 9.02
N SER A 74 -9.01 -13.78 7.79
CA SER A 74 -9.30 -12.41 7.42
C SER A 74 -10.78 -12.11 7.58
N ARG A 75 -11.13 -11.14 8.43
CA ARG A 75 -12.48 -10.60 8.43
C ARG A 75 -12.60 -9.64 7.26
N THR A 76 -13.70 -9.71 6.51
CA THR A 76 -13.93 -8.83 5.35
C THR A 76 -13.71 -7.36 5.69
N ALA A 77 -14.15 -6.91 6.87
CA ALA A 77 -13.98 -5.53 7.32
C ALA A 77 -12.50 -5.11 7.47
N ASP A 78 -11.61 -6.00 7.92
CA ASP A 78 -10.19 -5.69 8.08
C ASP A 78 -9.51 -5.59 6.71
N ILE A 79 -9.88 -6.48 5.78
CA ILE A 79 -9.39 -6.43 4.40
C ILE A 79 -9.84 -5.12 3.75
N ASP A 80 -11.11 -4.76 3.89
CA ASP A 80 -11.67 -3.53 3.34
C ASP A 80 -11.00 -2.28 3.92
N ALA A 81 -10.67 -2.28 5.20
CA ALA A 81 -9.93 -1.20 5.84
C ALA A 81 -8.49 -1.09 5.30
N PHE A 82 -7.83 -2.22 5.09
CA PHE A 82 -6.47 -2.26 4.54
C PHE A 82 -6.42 -1.79 3.09
N VAL A 83 -7.26 -2.34 2.20
CA VAL A 83 -7.18 -2.01 0.77
C VAL A 83 -7.57 -0.55 0.48
N LYS A 84 -8.32 0.11 1.38
CA LYS A 84 -8.55 1.57 1.31
C LYS A 84 -7.27 2.40 1.45
N GLN A 85 -6.23 1.86 2.06
CA GLN A 85 -4.92 2.53 2.17
C GLN A 85 -4.07 2.40 0.89
N VAL A 86 -4.58 1.66 -0.11
CA VAL A 86 -3.88 1.40 -1.37
C VAL A 86 -4.25 2.45 -2.41
N GLN A 87 -3.24 3.00 -3.06
CA GLN A 87 -3.36 3.90 -4.21
C GLN A 87 -2.54 3.35 -5.38
N TYR A 88 -2.92 3.69 -6.61
CA TYR A 88 -2.22 3.23 -7.81
C TYR A 88 -1.68 4.38 -8.66
N VAL A 89 -0.43 4.24 -9.08
CA VAL A 89 0.22 5.11 -10.07
C VAL A 89 0.60 4.25 -11.27
N ARG A 90 -0.11 4.47 -12.37
CA ARG A 90 0.26 3.87 -13.66
C ARG A 90 1.52 4.55 -14.22
N GLY A 91 2.52 3.75 -14.56
CA GLY A 91 3.77 4.27 -15.08
C GLY A 91 4.70 3.21 -15.64
N ASP A 92 5.48 3.60 -16.65
CA ASP A 92 6.68 2.86 -17.06
C ASP A 92 7.90 3.42 -16.32
N LEU A 93 8.85 2.56 -15.96
CA LEU A 93 10.08 2.98 -15.28
C LEU A 93 10.94 3.94 -16.11
N LYS A 94 10.73 4.00 -17.42
CA LYS A 94 11.41 4.89 -18.36
C LYS A 94 10.65 6.18 -18.64
N ASP A 95 9.46 6.38 -18.06
CA ASP A 95 8.64 7.58 -18.25
C ASP A 95 8.85 8.58 -17.09
N PRO A 96 9.59 9.68 -17.30
CA PRO A 96 9.75 10.73 -16.28
C PRO A 96 8.42 11.35 -15.83
N ALA A 97 7.39 11.34 -16.69
CA ALA A 97 6.08 11.85 -16.31
C ALA A 97 5.38 10.96 -15.28
N ALA A 98 5.64 9.65 -15.27
CA ALA A 98 5.13 8.75 -14.25
C ALA A 98 5.68 9.05 -12.86
N TYR A 99 6.97 9.37 -12.76
CA TYR A 99 7.57 9.76 -11.48
C TYR A 99 7.03 11.10 -10.98
N ARG A 100 6.70 12.04 -11.88
CA ARG A 100 6.02 13.28 -11.48
C ARG A 100 4.65 13.01 -10.86
N ARG A 101 3.84 12.12 -11.45
CA ARG A 101 2.57 11.69 -10.86
C ARG A 101 2.76 10.98 -9.51
N LEU A 102 3.79 10.15 -9.38
CA LEU A 102 4.13 9.52 -8.10
C LEU A 102 4.47 10.55 -7.03
N VAL A 103 5.25 11.58 -7.37
CA VAL A 103 5.57 12.69 -6.46
C VAL A 103 4.29 13.45 -6.07
N GLU A 104 3.40 13.75 -7.02
CA GLU A 104 2.12 14.43 -6.72
C GLU A 104 1.27 13.64 -5.71
N VAL A 105 1.25 12.31 -5.82
CA VAL A 105 0.57 11.42 -4.87
C VAL A 105 1.21 11.46 -3.49
N LEU A 106 2.54 11.36 -3.41
CA LEU A 106 3.28 11.45 -2.15
C LEU A 106 3.08 12.81 -1.46
N GLU A 107 3.13 13.90 -2.21
CA GLU A 107 2.90 15.24 -1.67
C GLU A 107 1.43 15.45 -1.23
N ALA A 108 0.48 14.78 -1.89
CA ALA A 108 -0.92 14.80 -1.44
C ALA A 108 -1.07 14.09 -0.09
N LEU A 109 -0.42 12.94 0.09
CA LEU A 109 -0.37 12.24 1.38
C LEU A 109 0.28 13.10 2.46
N ASP A 110 1.42 13.74 2.17
CA ASP A 110 2.10 14.61 3.12
C ASP A 110 1.19 15.76 3.61
N ARG A 111 0.39 16.34 2.71
CA ARG A 111 -0.59 17.38 3.04
C ARG A 111 -1.76 16.84 3.85
N GLU A 112 -2.33 15.71 3.44
CA GLU A 112 -3.44 15.06 4.15
C GLU A 112 -3.04 14.67 5.57
N TRP A 113 -1.81 14.19 5.74
CA TRP A 113 -1.28 13.75 7.01
C TRP A 113 -0.68 14.87 7.85
N GLU A 114 -0.59 16.10 7.33
CA GLU A 114 0.09 17.23 7.96
C GLU A 114 1.52 16.89 8.43
N ALA A 115 2.18 15.95 7.74
CA ALA A 115 3.47 15.40 8.12
C ALA A 115 4.13 14.76 6.90
N ARG A 116 5.46 14.88 6.81
CA ARG A 116 6.22 14.21 5.75
C ARG A 116 6.30 12.71 6.02
N ALA A 117 5.82 11.90 5.08
CA ALA A 117 5.93 10.46 5.15
C ALA A 117 7.38 9.99 5.00
N GLN A 118 7.76 9.01 5.82
CA GLN A 118 8.87 8.12 5.50
C GLN A 118 8.52 7.37 4.20
N GLN A 119 9.38 7.49 3.20
CA GLN A 119 9.20 6.81 1.91
C GLN A 119 10.05 5.54 1.89
N VAL A 120 9.41 4.39 1.64
CA VAL A 120 10.04 3.05 1.62
C VAL A 120 9.85 2.39 0.26
#